data_AF-A0A2H3AYS6-F1
#
_entry.id   AF-A0A2H3AYS6-F1
#
_cell.length_a   1.000
_cell.length_b   1.000
_cell.length_c   1.000
_cell.angle_alpha   90.00
_cell.angle_beta   90.00
_cell.angle_gamma   90.00
#
_symmetry.space_group_name_H-M   'P 1'
#
loop_
_entity.id
_entity.type
_entity.pdbx_description
1 polymer ?
#
loop_
_entity_poly.entity_id
_entity_poly.type
_entity_poly.pdbx_seq_one_letter_code
_entity_poly.pdbx_strand_id
1 'polypeptide(L)'
;TARTYNQGVILVGLGYLYKYSQDEKFLRDTFTIMDAIITYLTVDEGLRESCESLTQTSCNADQATFKGINMYYMAWFLKLTGEESRSKYKNFVKLQADKALENASGPEGWYSNLWYGKGQDGAQFTASSQAAALGAFVAAGQQRCS
;
A
#
# COMPACT_ATOMS: atom_id res chain seq x y z
N THR A 1 11.29 14.49 -2.03
CA THR A 1 9.92 13.93 -2.06
C THR A 1 10.01 12.43 -2.23
N ALA A 2 9.41 11.65 -1.31
CA ALA A 2 9.27 10.19 -1.45
C ALA A 2 7.83 9.89 -1.88
N ARG A 3 7.64 8.98 -2.85
CA ARG A 3 6.32 8.51 -3.30
C ARG A 3 6.22 7.01 -3.11
N THR A 4 5.05 6.51 -2.71
CA THR A 4 4.79 5.08 -2.50
C THR A 4 5.02 4.25 -3.78
N TYR A 5 4.73 4.80 -4.96
CA TYR A 5 4.98 4.15 -6.26
C TYR A 5 6.47 3.88 -6.50
N ASN A 6 7.32 4.89 -6.33
CA ASN A 6 8.76 4.73 -6.54
C ASN A 6 9.34 3.64 -5.64
N GLN A 7 8.82 3.54 -4.42
CA GLN A 7 9.22 2.50 -3.48
C GLN A 7 8.67 1.14 -3.89
N GLY A 8 7.40 1.05 -4.34
CA GLY A 8 6.75 -0.18 -4.77
C GLY A 8 7.45 -0.88 -5.95
N VAL A 9 7.83 -0.13 -6.99
CA VAL A 9 8.53 -0.71 -8.17
C VAL A 9 9.89 -1.31 -7.77
N ILE A 10 10.59 -0.66 -6.83
CA ILE A 10 11.86 -1.15 -6.30
C ILE A 10 11.67 -2.48 -5.55
N LEU A 11 10.58 -2.67 -4.80
CA LEU A 11 10.32 -3.93 -4.08
C LEU A 11 10.28 -5.14 -5.01
N VAL A 12 9.56 -5.04 -6.13
CA VAL A 12 9.43 -6.16 -7.08
C VAL A 12 10.75 -6.41 -7.81
N GLY A 13 11.47 -5.35 -8.20
CA GLY A 13 12.79 -5.46 -8.82
C GLY A 13 13.79 -6.19 -7.92
N LEU A 14 13.86 -5.82 -6.64
CA LEU A 14 14.71 -6.48 -5.66
C LEU A 14 14.24 -7.92 -5.38
N GLY A 15 12.94 -8.18 -5.37
CA GLY A 15 12.39 -9.53 -5.24
C GLY A 15 12.81 -10.46 -6.39
N TYR A 16 12.82 -9.97 -7.63
CA TYR A 16 13.33 -10.75 -8.76
C TYR A 16 14.84 -10.95 -8.69
N LEU A 17 15.61 -9.92 -8.31
CA LEU A 17 17.05 -10.07 -8.11
C LEU A 17 17.35 -11.14 -7.07
N TYR A 18 16.67 -11.11 -5.91
CA TYR A 18 16.77 -12.17 -4.91
C TYR A 18 16.42 -13.54 -5.49
N LYS A 19 15.29 -13.67 -6.18
CA LYS A 19 14.85 -14.94 -6.74
C LYS A 19 15.92 -15.58 -7.65
N TYR A 20 16.65 -14.79 -8.42
CA TYR A 20 17.66 -15.31 -9.35
C TYR A 20 19.07 -15.42 -8.75
N SER A 21 19.48 -14.49 -7.88
CA SER A 21 20.83 -14.51 -7.31
C SER A 21 20.92 -15.28 -5.99
N GLN A 22 19.80 -15.44 -5.28
CA GLN A 22 19.71 -15.90 -3.89
C GLN A 22 20.56 -15.05 -2.92
N ASP A 23 20.85 -13.80 -3.29
CA ASP A 23 21.60 -12.86 -2.43
C ASP A 23 20.66 -12.18 -1.43
N GLU A 24 20.81 -12.59 -0.17
CA GLU A 24 20.09 -12.06 1.00
C GLU A 24 20.18 -10.54 1.16
N LYS A 25 21.14 -9.87 0.52
CA LYS A 25 21.20 -8.40 0.47
C LYS A 25 19.91 -7.82 -0.10
N PHE A 26 19.34 -8.41 -1.15
CA PHE A 26 18.14 -7.90 -1.78
C PHE A 26 16.89 -8.05 -0.88
N LEU A 27 16.83 -9.10 -0.05
CA LEU A 27 15.80 -9.21 0.98
C LEU A 27 15.96 -8.12 2.05
N ARG A 28 17.17 -7.93 2.59
CA ARG A 28 17.44 -6.90 3.62
C ARG A 28 17.11 -5.49 3.13
N ASP A 29 17.52 -5.15 1.92
CA ASP A 29 17.23 -3.85 1.32
C ASP A 29 15.72 -3.66 1.14
N THR A 30 15.01 -4.69 0.68
CA THR A 30 13.55 -4.64 0.50
C THR A 30 12.84 -4.42 1.83
N PHE A 31 13.19 -5.19 2.87
CA PHE A 31 12.59 -5.04 4.20
C PHE A 31 12.88 -3.67 4.82
N THR A 32 14.07 -3.11 4.57
CA THR A 32 14.40 -1.74 4.98
C THR A 32 13.45 -0.72 4.32
N ILE A 33 13.14 -0.88 3.04
CA ILE A 33 12.18 -0.02 2.34
C ILE A 33 10.76 -0.21 2.87
N MET A 34 10.32 -1.46 3.08
CA MET A 34 9.00 -1.75 3.66
C MET A 34 8.85 -1.14 5.06
N ASP A 35 9.90 -1.20 5.88
CA ASP A 35 9.93 -0.57 7.20
C ASP A 35 9.81 0.96 7.11
N ALA A 36 10.49 1.57 6.13
CA ALA A 36 10.36 2.99 5.87
C ALA A 36 8.94 3.39 5.39
N ILE A 37 8.29 2.57 4.56
CA ILE A 37 6.89 2.79 4.15
C ILE A 37 5.99 2.81 5.39
N ILE A 38 6.08 1.77 6.22
CA ILE A 38 5.25 1.63 7.43
C ILE A 38 5.47 2.82 8.38
N THR A 39 6.73 3.24 8.56
CA THR A 39 7.09 4.28 9.54
C THR A 39 6.76 5.69 9.05
N TYR A 40 7.02 6.00 7.79
CA TYR A 40 7.04 7.39 7.31
C TYR A 40 5.89 7.74 6.37
N LEU A 41 5.19 6.75 5.80
CA LEU A 41 4.11 6.96 4.84
C LEU A 41 2.74 6.63 5.42
N THR A 42 2.65 6.38 6.73
CA THR A 42 1.38 6.16 7.42
C THR A 42 1.00 7.37 8.27
N VAL A 43 -0.30 7.62 8.37
CA VAL A 43 -0.93 8.54 9.32
C VAL A 43 -2.11 7.79 9.89
N ASP A 44 -2.29 7.80 11.22
CA ASP A 44 -3.37 7.04 11.89
C ASP A 44 -3.46 5.58 11.39
N GLU A 45 -2.27 4.99 11.16
CA GLU A 45 -2.01 3.66 10.61
C GLU A 45 -2.47 3.42 9.16
N GLY A 46 -3.09 4.39 8.51
CA GLY A 46 -3.47 4.34 7.09
C GLY A 46 -2.40 4.94 6.17
N LEU A 47 -2.17 4.32 5.01
CA LEU A 47 -1.19 4.79 4.04
C LEU A 47 -1.65 6.12 3.41
N ARG A 48 -0.74 7.09 3.40
CA ARG A 48 -0.95 8.45 2.93
C ARG A 48 0.03 8.82 1.82
N GLU A 49 -0.50 9.36 0.72
CA GLU A 49 0.33 10.05 -0.28
C GLU A 49 0.65 11.47 0.16
N SER A 50 1.84 11.98 -0.19
CA SER A 50 2.26 13.32 0.24
C SER A 50 1.39 14.48 -0.27
N CYS A 51 0.56 14.23 -1.29
CA CYS A 51 -0.41 15.19 -1.84
C CYS A 51 -1.80 15.11 -1.19
N GLU A 52 -2.03 14.11 -0.32
CA GLU A 52 -3.28 13.94 0.43
C GLU A 52 -3.29 14.82 1.68
N SER A 53 -4.46 15.37 1.99
CA SER A 53 -4.76 16.10 3.21
C SER A 53 -6.19 15.76 3.65
N LEU A 54 -6.48 15.93 4.93
CA LEU A 54 -7.83 15.76 5.46
C LEU A 54 -8.79 16.86 4.96
N THR A 55 -8.29 18.04 4.61
CA THR A 55 -9.15 19.17 4.21
C THR A 55 -9.27 19.33 2.69
N GLN A 56 -8.17 19.17 1.96
CA GLN A 56 -8.16 19.32 0.52
C GLN A 56 -6.99 18.54 -0.09
N THR A 57 -7.29 17.52 -0.90
CA THR A 57 -6.26 16.79 -1.63
C THR A 57 -5.79 17.56 -2.86
N SER A 58 -4.50 17.46 -3.16
CA SER A 58 -3.87 18.00 -4.37
C SER A 58 -3.40 16.88 -5.31
N CYS A 59 -3.73 15.63 -4.99
CA CYS A 59 -3.33 14.48 -5.80
C CYS A 59 -4.02 14.48 -7.17
N ASN A 60 -3.24 14.23 -8.21
CA ASN A 60 -3.79 13.89 -9.52
C ASN A 60 -4.24 12.42 -9.58
N ALA A 61 -4.83 12.04 -10.72
CA ALA A 61 -5.34 10.69 -10.96
C ALA A 61 -4.26 9.61 -10.79
N ASP A 62 -3.02 9.85 -11.23
CA ASP A 62 -1.93 8.89 -11.09
C ASP A 62 -1.57 8.69 -9.61
N GLN A 63 -1.36 9.79 -8.88
CA GLN A 63 -0.95 9.79 -7.48
C GLN A 63 -1.96 9.03 -6.60
N ALA A 64 -3.25 9.19 -6.88
CA ALA A 64 -4.30 8.49 -6.13
C ALA A 64 -4.21 6.96 -6.24
N THR A 65 -3.58 6.41 -7.29
CA THR A 65 -3.41 4.95 -7.47
C THR A 65 -2.21 4.36 -6.72
N PHE A 66 -1.23 5.19 -6.37
CA PHE A 66 0.12 4.72 -6.00
C PHE A 66 0.14 3.82 -4.77
N LYS A 67 -0.63 4.14 -3.73
CA LYS A 67 -0.72 3.29 -2.54
C LYS A 67 -1.33 1.91 -2.78
N GLY A 68 -2.30 1.79 -3.68
CA GLY A 68 -2.83 0.49 -4.05
C GLY A 68 -1.80 -0.37 -4.78
N ILE A 69 -1.04 0.26 -5.69
CA ILE A 69 0.09 -0.39 -6.37
C ILE A 69 1.15 -0.83 -5.36
N ASN A 70 1.47 0.03 -4.38
CA ASN A 70 2.40 -0.29 -3.31
C ASN A 70 1.96 -1.52 -2.50
N MET A 71 0.69 -1.59 -2.09
CA MET A 71 0.15 -2.76 -1.39
C MET A 71 0.24 -4.04 -2.21
N TYR A 72 -0.15 -3.97 -3.48
CA TYR A 72 -0.06 -5.11 -4.40
C TYR A 72 1.38 -5.60 -4.54
N TYR A 73 2.34 -4.69 -4.69
CA TYR A 73 3.76 -5.04 -4.81
C TYR A 73 4.39 -5.55 -3.52
N MET A 74 3.96 -5.06 -2.34
CA MET A 74 4.36 -5.64 -1.06
C MET A 74 3.89 -7.10 -0.94
N ALA A 75 2.61 -7.37 -1.24
CA ALA A 75 2.06 -8.72 -1.22
C ALA A 75 2.75 -9.64 -2.23
N TRP A 76 3.01 -9.14 -3.44
CA TRP A 76 3.69 -9.90 -4.48
C TRP A 76 5.14 -10.21 -4.09
N PHE A 77 5.90 -9.25 -3.56
CA PHE A 77 7.25 -9.50 -3.06
C PHE A 77 7.28 -10.65 -2.05
N LEU A 78 6.42 -10.59 -1.02
CA LEU A 78 6.37 -11.64 0.01
C LEU A 78 6.11 -13.02 -0.61
N LYS A 79 5.18 -13.10 -1.56
CA LYS A 79 4.87 -14.35 -2.29
C LYS A 79 6.02 -14.81 -3.19
N LEU A 80 6.70 -13.89 -3.85
CA LEU A 80 7.79 -14.18 -4.79
C LEU A 80 9.01 -14.77 -4.07
N THR A 81 9.27 -14.31 -2.85
CA THR A 81 10.46 -14.66 -2.06
C THR A 81 10.20 -15.75 -1.01
N GLY A 82 8.95 -16.19 -0.81
CA GLY A 82 8.60 -17.20 0.20
C GLY A 82 8.49 -16.63 1.62
N GLU A 83 8.36 -15.32 1.74
CA GLU A 83 8.40 -14.58 3.01
C GLU A 83 6.99 -14.27 3.56
N GLU A 84 5.95 -14.96 3.10
CA GLU A 84 4.55 -14.73 3.51
C GLU A 84 4.31 -15.00 5.01
N SER A 85 5.20 -15.73 5.67
CA SER A 85 5.12 -16.02 7.11
C SER A 85 5.51 -14.83 8.00
N ARG A 86 6.12 -13.78 7.43
CA ARG A 86 6.53 -12.59 8.18
C ARG A 86 5.33 -11.76 8.62
N SER A 87 4.91 -11.99 9.86
CA SER A 87 3.70 -11.41 10.46
C SER A 87 3.64 -9.89 10.35
N LYS A 88 4.75 -9.16 10.57
CA LYS A 88 4.81 -7.69 10.45
C LYS A 88 4.25 -7.19 9.11
N TYR A 89 4.78 -7.68 7.99
CA TYR A 89 4.40 -7.20 6.67
C TYR A 89 3.05 -7.76 6.21
N LYS A 90 2.78 -9.04 6.52
CA LYS A 90 1.48 -9.67 6.29
C LYS A 90 0.35 -8.87 6.96
N ASN A 91 0.53 -8.54 8.24
CA ASN A 91 -0.46 -7.82 9.03
C ASN A 91 -0.61 -6.38 8.55
N PHE A 92 0.49 -5.73 8.14
CA PHE A 92 0.41 -4.40 7.55
C PHE A 92 -0.43 -4.38 6.27
N VAL A 93 -0.22 -5.33 5.35
CA VAL A 93 -1.02 -5.43 4.12
C VAL A 93 -2.51 -5.61 4.42
N LYS A 94 -2.85 -6.48 5.40
CA LYS A 94 -4.24 -6.66 5.84
C LYS A 94 -4.81 -5.39 6.48
N LEU A 95 -4.03 -4.74 7.34
CA LEU A 95 -4.41 -3.49 7.99
C LEU A 95 -4.73 -2.38 6.98
N GLN A 96 -3.99 -2.27 5.88
CA GLN A 96 -4.30 -1.26 4.87
C GLN A 96 -5.64 -1.52 4.16
N ALA A 97 -6.00 -2.78 3.92
CA ALA A 97 -7.33 -3.13 3.43
C ALA A 97 -8.42 -2.78 4.47
N ASP A 98 -8.19 -3.07 5.74
CA ASP A 98 -9.12 -2.71 6.82
C ASP A 98 -9.31 -1.20 6.93
N LYS A 99 -8.23 -0.43 6.83
CA LYS A 99 -8.25 1.05 6.85
C LYS A 99 -8.99 1.64 5.64
N ALA A 100 -8.86 1.03 4.46
CA ALA A 100 -9.67 1.41 3.30
C ALA A 100 -11.17 1.14 3.54
N LEU A 101 -11.52 -0.01 4.13
CA LEU A 101 -12.91 -0.34 4.48
C LEU A 101 -13.48 0.60 5.54
N GLU A 102 -12.72 0.90 6.58
CA GLU A 102 -13.17 1.70 7.72
C GLU A 102 -13.35 3.19 7.37
N ASN A 103 -12.34 3.75 6.70
CA ASN A 103 -12.20 5.20 6.54
C ASN A 103 -12.58 5.70 5.14
N ALA A 104 -12.38 4.88 4.11
CA ALA A 104 -12.52 5.31 2.73
C ALA A 104 -13.86 4.93 2.09
N SER A 105 -14.64 4.04 2.71
CA SER A 105 -15.96 3.63 2.22
C SER A 105 -16.92 4.81 2.08
N GLY A 106 -17.56 4.93 0.92
CA GLY A 106 -18.57 5.92 0.60
C GLY A 106 -19.81 5.33 -0.08
N PRO A 107 -20.67 6.20 -0.65
CA PRO A 107 -21.89 5.77 -1.33
C PRO A 107 -21.61 4.80 -2.48
N GLU A 108 -22.59 3.91 -2.76
CA GLU A 108 -22.58 3.00 -3.92
C GLU A 108 -21.34 2.08 -4.02
N GLY A 109 -20.64 1.85 -2.89
CA GLY A 109 -19.45 1.01 -2.85
C GLY A 109 -18.19 1.67 -3.40
N TRP A 110 -18.19 3.01 -3.54
CA TRP A 110 -17.00 3.77 -3.87
C TRP A 110 -16.07 3.92 -2.67
N TYR A 111 -14.78 3.84 -2.93
CA TYR A 111 -13.72 4.08 -1.95
C TYR A 111 -12.96 5.36 -2.29
N SER A 112 -12.79 6.20 -1.29
CA SER A 112 -12.03 7.43 -1.40
C SER A 112 -10.52 7.20 -1.31
N ASN A 113 -9.76 8.26 -1.57
CA ASN A 113 -8.34 8.28 -1.31
C ASN A 113 -7.99 8.41 0.19
N LEU A 114 -8.91 8.56 1.14
CA LEU A 114 -8.52 8.76 2.56
C LEU A 114 -8.65 7.48 3.39
N TRP A 115 -7.57 6.72 3.48
CA TRP A 115 -7.50 5.49 4.31
C TRP A 115 -7.21 5.80 5.79
N TYR A 116 -6.89 7.04 6.10
CA TYR A 116 -6.50 7.50 7.43
C TYR A 116 -7.44 8.58 8.00
N GLY A 117 -8.55 8.88 7.32
CA GLY A 117 -9.45 9.95 7.74
C GLY A 117 -10.85 9.77 7.19
N LYS A 118 -11.77 9.31 8.04
CA LYS A 118 -13.17 9.07 7.68
C LYS A 118 -13.97 10.37 7.58
N GLY A 119 -14.73 10.52 6.50
CA GLY A 119 -15.69 11.62 6.33
C GLY A 119 -15.06 13.01 6.28
N GLN A 120 -13.80 13.09 5.87
CA GLN A 120 -13.04 14.34 5.81
C GLN A 120 -13.19 15.01 4.44
N ASP A 121 -13.16 16.34 4.38
CA ASP A 121 -13.40 17.13 3.16
C ASP A 121 -12.41 16.83 2.02
N GLY A 122 -11.22 16.35 2.36
CA GLY A 122 -10.19 15.93 1.41
C GLY A 122 -10.48 14.60 0.71
N ALA A 123 -11.58 13.91 1.06
CA ALA A 123 -11.98 12.65 0.44
C ALA A 123 -12.43 12.87 -1.03
N GLN A 124 -11.82 12.13 -1.94
CA GLN A 124 -12.16 12.10 -3.35
C GLN A 124 -12.53 10.68 -3.76
N PHE A 125 -13.74 10.53 -4.29
CA PHE A 125 -14.27 9.29 -4.83
C PHE A 125 -14.10 9.29 -6.34
N THR A 126 -13.08 8.59 -6.82
CA THR A 126 -12.68 8.59 -8.25
C THR A 126 -12.36 7.17 -8.69
N ALA A 127 -12.29 6.94 -10.01
CA ALA A 127 -11.81 5.67 -10.55
C ALA A 127 -10.40 5.31 -10.03
N SER A 128 -9.53 6.31 -9.87
CA SER A 128 -8.18 6.11 -9.33
C SER A 128 -8.16 5.69 -7.87
N SER A 129 -8.96 6.34 -7.01
CA SER A 129 -9.05 5.95 -5.60
C SER A 129 -9.70 4.57 -5.42
N GLN A 130 -10.69 4.26 -6.27
CA GLN A 130 -11.30 2.93 -6.33
C GLN A 130 -10.28 1.86 -6.70
N ALA A 131 -9.48 2.11 -7.74
CA ALA A 131 -8.41 1.21 -8.16
C ALA A 131 -7.36 1.01 -7.04
N ALA A 132 -7.06 2.07 -6.28
CA ALA A 132 -6.16 1.97 -5.15
C ALA A 132 -6.70 1.04 -4.06
N ALA A 133 -7.97 1.21 -3.68
CA ALA A 133 -8.63 0.35 -2.70
C ALA A 133 -8.68 -1.11 -3.16
N LEU A 134 -9.00 -1.35 -4.43
CA LEU A 134 -8.96 -2.69 -5.03
C LEU A 134 -7.56 -3.32 -4.92
N GLY A 135 -6.50 -2.54 -5.15
CA GLY A 135 -5.12 -2.99 -4.98
C GLY A 135 -4.84 -3.50 -3.55
N ALA A 136 -5.31 -2.78 -2.53
CA ALA A 136 -5.21 -3.21 -1.14
C ALA A 136 -6.02 -4.47 -0.85
N PHE A 137 -7.26 -4.58 -1.36
CA PHE A 137 -8.11 -5.76 -1.15
C PHE A 137 -7.53 -7.02 -1.80
N VAL A 138 -7.03 -6.91 -3.04
CA VAL A 138 -6.35 -8.01 -3.72
C VAL A 138 -5.08 -8.40 -2.95
N ALA A 139 -4.28 -7.43 -2.50
CA ALA A 139 -3.07 -7.69 -1.72
C ALA A 139 -3.38 -8.44 -0.40
N ALA A 140 -4.43 -8.04 0.30
CA ALA A 140 -4.89 -8.70 1.52
C ALA A 140 -5.42 -10.11 1.24
N GLY A 141 -6.19 -10.31 0.16
CA GLY A 141 -6.70 -11.62 -0.26
C GLY A 141 -5.61 -12.61 -0.68
N GLN A 142 -4.43 -12.13 -1.09
CA GLN A 142 -3.27 -12.99 -1.35
C GLN A 142 -2.59 -13.50 -0.07
N GLN A 143 -2.83 -12.86 1.07
CA GLN A 143 -2.23 -13.28 2.33
C GLN A 143 -2.96 -14.51 2.88
N ARG A 144 -2.22 -15.55 3.28
CA ARG A 144 -2.83 -16.74 3.88
C ARG A 144 -3.64 -16.38 5.15
N CYS A 145 -4.81 -17.00 5.30
CA CYS A 145 -5.52 -17.05 6.56
C CYS A 145 -4.73 -17.98 7.49
N SER A 146 -4.31 -17.46 8.64
CA SER A 146 -3.66 -18.22 9.71
C SER A 146 -4.69 -18.57 10.76
#